data_AF-A0A433CWK2-F1
#
_entry.id   AF-A0A433CWK2-F1
#
_cell.length_a   1.000
_cell.length_b   1.000
_cell.length_c   1.000
_cell.angle_alpha   90.00
_cell.angle_beta   90.00
_cell.angle_gamma   90.00
#
_symmetry.space_group_name_H-M   'P 1'
#
loop_
_entity.id
_entity.type
_entity.pdbx_description
1 polymer ?
#
loop_
_entity_poly.entity_id
_entity_poly.type
_entity_poly.pdbx_seq_one_letter_code
_entity_poly.pdbx_strand_id
1 'polypeptide(L)'
;MPKFSYHILHIFKPHLAAIRHELVITYRLSYRDWNTTIIPSLLMALGAFYQRFLGSAAQPQGFSLTDLQYIILPCLGRLFAWSSLYLYCFNWANQILGVEEDRANKPDRPIPAGLVSIEGAKLRFSMVAILLLIVGYIVAGWGPGVFGAVLWGILIALYELGGWSRNPFLKNLFVGLGGWLMTAVVYSILVADDVVDGEYRSPGDWMHLWGLTFCLFHSSLIHMQDLRDVDVDAAAGRITFPILLGDTLTRWLTVLVLFAISYMMAFVGKESLIGAGLTMPFEAVIIEWFSLAWAAGTALRLLAYRTLQNDHVTYTVGYGGYFCIQMVYAGMCISASTWSRI
;
A
#
# COMPACT_ATOMS: atom_id res chain seq x y z
N MET A 1 43.41 -16.60 -27.75
CA MET A 1 42.03 -16.45 -27.28
C MET A 1 42.04 -15.83 -25.88
N PRO A 2 41.28 -14.76 -25.62
CA PRO A 2 41.89 -13.57 -25.06
C PRO A 2 41.77 -13.44 -23.54
N LYS A 3 42.90 -13.08 -22.91
CA LYS A 3 43.06 -12.61 -21.51
C LYS A 3 42.19 -11.39 -21.14
N PHE A 4 41.44 -10.85 -22.09
CA PHE A 4 40.52 -9.71 -21.92
C PHE A 4 39.32 -10.02 -21.01
N SER A 5 38.83 -11.28 -21.03
CA SER A 5 37.66 -11.68 -20.23
C SER A 5 37.94 -11.69 -18.72
N TYR A 6 39.16 -12.04 -18.30
CA TYR A 6 39.54 -12.11 -16.87
C TYR A 6 39.69 -10.74 -16.19
N HIS A 7 40.17 -9.72 -16.92
CA HIS A 7 40.33 -8.36 -16.36
C HIS A 7 38.99 -7.63 -16.22
N ILE A 8 38.10 -7.80 -17.20
CA ILE A 8 36.73 -7.27 -17.13
C ILE A 8 36.00 -7.85 -15.91
N LEU A 9 36.07 -9.17 -15.68
CA LEU A 9 35.46 -9.82 -14.52
C LEU A 9 36.00 -9.32 -13.17
N HIS A 10 37.28 -8.94 -13.08
CA HIS A 10 37.86 -8.39 -11.85
C HIS A 10 37.38 -6.97 -11.54
N ILE A 11 37.16 -6.14 -12.57
CA ILE A 11 36.64 -4.78 -12.42
C ILE A 11 35.16 -4.79 -12.01
N PHE A 12 34.35 -5.66 -12.60
CA PHE A 12 32.90 -5.70 -12.33
C PHE A 12 32.52 -6.42 -11.02
N LYS A 13 33.32 -7.37 -10.55
CA LYS A 13 33.06 -8.12 -9.30
C LYS A 13 32.71 -7.24 -8.08
N PRO A 14 33.48 -6.19 -7.72
CA PRO A 14 33.15 -5.34 -6.57
C PRO A 14 31.83 -4.57 -6.79
N HIS A 15 31.56 -4.10 -8.01
CA HIS A 15 30.29 -3.41 -8.31
C HIS A 15 29.08 -4.35 -8.23
N LEU A 16 29.20 -5.56 -8.76
CA LEU A 16 28.16 -6.58 -8.66
C LEU A 16 27.92 -7.00 -7.20
N ALA A 17 28.97 -7.09 -6.40
CA ALA A 17 28.86 -7.36 -4.97
C ALA A 17 28.12 -6.22 -4.24
N ALA A 18 28.44 -4.96 -4.56
CA ALA A 18 27.75 -3.79 -4.00
C ALA A 18 26.27 -3.75 -4.40
N ILE A 19 25.96 -3.98 -5.68
CA ILE A 19 24.57 -4.05 -6.16
C ILE A 19 23.80 -5.16 -5.44
N ARG A 20 24.38 -6.37 -5.36
CA ARG A 20 23.78 -7.49 -4.63
C ARG A 20 23.53 -7.12 -3.17
N HIS A 21 24.47 -6.43 -2.53
CA HIS A 21 24.33 -6.00 -1.14
C HIS A 21 23.17 -5.03 -0.96
N GLU A 22 23.04 -4.00 -1.80
CA GLU A 22 21.92 -3.06 -1.75
C GLU A 22 20.58 -3.72 -2.08
N LEU A 23 20.54 -4.70 -2.99
CA LEU A 23 19.32 -5.49 -3.23
C LEU A 23 18.89 -6.28 -1.99
N VAL A 24 19.84 -6.88 -1.27
CA VAL A 24 19.55 -7.60 -0.03
C VAL A 24 19.07 -6.65 1.06
N ILE A 25 19.70 -5.47 1.21
CA ILE A 25 19.25 -4.43 2.15
C ILE A 25 17.83 -4.01 1.80
N THR A 26 17.58 -3.65 0.54
CA THR A 26 16.27 -3.17 0.07
C THR A 26 15.18 -4.21 0.28
N TYR A 27 15.47 -5.47 -0.04
CA TYR A 27 14.55 -6.59 0.23
C TYR A 27 14.27 -6.71 1.73
N ARG A 28 15.29 -6.86 2.58
CA ARG A 28 15.13 -7.03 4.03
C ARG A 28 14.50 -5.82 4.73
N LEU A 29 14.69 -4.63 4.17
CA LEU A 29 14.06 -3.40 4.63
C LEU A 29 12.54 -3.46 4.49
N SER A 30 12.02 -4.09 3.43
CA SER A 30 10.67 -3.79 2.91
C SER A 30 9.76 -4.99 2.63
N TYR A 31 10.29 -6.21 2.46
CA TYR A 31 9.50 -7.35 1.94
C TYR A 31 8.24 -7.69 2.73
N ARG A 32 8.23 -7.39 4.03
CA ARG A 32 7.09 -7.65 4.93
C ARG A 32 5.88 -6.77 4.63
N ASP A 33 6.11 -5.62 3.99
CA ASP A 33 5.12 -4.56 3.82
C ASP A 33 4.73 -4.40 2.33
N TRP A 34 5.24 -5.25 1.43
CA TRP A 34 4.90 -5.19 0.01
C TRP A 34 3.41 -5.44 -0.25
N ASN A 35 2.79 -6.36 0.51
CA ASN A 35 1.37 -6.68 0.42
C ASN A 35 0.45 -5.57 0.97
N THR A 36 1.00 -4.54 1.61
CA THR A 36 0.23 -3.41 2.16
C THR A 36 0.54 -2.08 1.47
N THR A 37 1.47 -2.06 0.51
CA THR A 37 1.89 -0.82 -0.19
C THR A 37 2.09 -1.02 -1.70
N ILE A 38 3.16 -1.70 -2.11
CA ILE A 38 3.57 -1.84 -3.52
C ILE A 38 2.57 -2.68 -4.31
N ILE A 39 2.29 -3.91 -3.84
CA ILE A 39 1.40 -4.84 -4.54
C ILE A 39 -0.02 -4.26 -4.66
N PRO A 40 -0.64 -3.74 -3.58
CA PRO A 40 -1.91 -3.02 -3.66
C PRO A 40 -1.94 -1.93 -4.73
N SER A 41 -0.90 -1.10 -4.82
CA SER A 41 -0.83 0.00 -5.80
C SER A 41 -0.83 -0.53 -7.24
N LEU A 42 -0.07 -1.60 -7.50
CA LEU A 42 -0.01 -2.24 -8.82
C LEU A 42 -1.33 -2.97 -9.15
N LEU A 43 -2.00 -3.55 -8.16
CA LEU A 43 -3.29 -4.21 -8.34
C LEU A 43 -4.41 -3.21 -8.65
N MET A 44 -4.35 -1.99 -8.10
CA MET A 44 -5.27 -0.92 -8.49
C MET A 44 -5.11 -0.55 -9.97
N ALA A 45 -3.87 -0.46 -10.46
CA ALA A 45 -3.60 -0.26 -11.87
C ALA A 45 -4.08 -1.42 -12.74
N LEU A 46 -3.86 -2.66 -12.28
CA LEU A 46 -4.31 -3.85 -12.98
C LEU A 46 -5.84 -3.87 -13.14
N GLY A 47 -6.58 -3.57 -12.07
CA GLY A 47 -8.03 -3.46 -12.12
C GLY A 47 -8.49 -2.38 -13.10
N ALA A 48 -7.84 -1.22 -13.09
CA ALA A 48 -8.14 -0.14 -14.02
C ALA A 48 -7.90 -0.54 -15.48
N PHE A 49 -6.71 -1.07 -15.81
CA PHE A 49 -6.39 -1.47 -17.19
C PHE A 49 -7.22 -2.65 -17.67
N TYR A 50 -7.53 -3.62 -16.80
CA TYR A 50 -8.46 -4.69 -17.13
C TYR A 50 -9.81 -4.12 -17.58
N GLN A 51 -10.38 -3.22 -16.77
CA GLN A 51 -11.67 -2.62 -17.08
C GLN A 51 -11.63 -1.78 -18.36
N ARG A 52 -10.52 -1.08 -18.63
CA ARG A 52 -10.33 -0.27 -19.84
C ARG A 52 -10.36 -1.07 -21.13
N PHE A 53 -9.60 -2.17 -21.15
CA PHE A 53 -9.25 -2.85 -22.40
C PHE A 53 -9.96 -4.19 -22.59
N LEU A 54 -10.39 -4.84 -21.51
CA LEU A 54 -10.89 -6.23 -21.52
C LEU A 54 -12.23 -6.40 -20.82
N GLY A 55 -12.66 -5.44 -20.00
CA GLY A 55 -13.90 -5.55 -19.23
C GLY A 55 -15.17 -5.53 -20.08
N SER A 56 -16.27 -6.04 -19.54
CA SER A 56 -17.59 -6.04 -20.19
C SER A 56 -18.11 -4.65 -20.57
N ALA A 57 -17.61 -3.60 -19.92
CA ALA A 57 -17.89 -2.20 -20.23
C ALA A 57 -16.70 -1.47 -20.87
N ALA A 58 -15.74 -2.22 -21.44
CA ALA A 58 -14.60 -1.65 -22.15
C ALA A 58 -15.03 -0.95 -23.45
N GLN A 59 -14.24 0.04 -23.85
CA GLN A 59 -14.42 0.71 -25.14
C GLN A 59 -14.16 -0.26 -26.30
N PRO A 60 -14.77 -0.07 -27.48
CA PRO A 60 -14.57 -0.96 -28.64
C PRO A 60 -13.13 -1.00 -29.16
N GLN A 61 -12.30 -0.02 -28.76
CA GLN A 61 -10.89 0.02 -29.08
C GLN A 61 -10.17 -1.06 -28.26
N GLY A 62 -9.93 -2.20 -28.89
CA GLY A 62 -9.20 -3.32 -28.28
C GLY A 62 -7.76 -2.94 -27.90
N PHE A 63 -7.18 -3.75 -27.03
CA PHE A 63 -5.79 -3.62 -26.59
C PHE A 63 -4.78 -3.65 -27.75
N SER A 64 -3.85 -2.70 -27.77
CA SER A 64 -2.72 -2.66 -28.71
C SER A 64 -1.35 -2.72 -28.02
N LEU A 65 -0.31 -3.08 -28.78
CA LEU A 65 1.09 -3.03 -28.29
C LEU A 65 1.52 -1.61 -27.92
N THR A 66 0.96 -0.60 -28.60
CA THR A 66 1.19 0.81 -28.30
C THR A 66 0.66 1.17 -26.92
N ASP A 67 -0.52 0.67 -26.52
CA ASP A 67 -1.07 0.89 -25.17
C ASP A 67 -0.15 0.29 -24.10
N LEU A 68 0.37 -0.92 -24.36
CA LEU A 68 1.32 -1.55 -23.45
C LEU A 68 2.57 -0.69 -23.26
N GLN A 69 3.17 -0.22 -24.36
CA GLN A 69 4.45 0.49 -24.35
C GLN A 69 4.34 1.92 -23.79
N TYR A 70 3.27 2.64 -24.14
CA TYR A 70 3.18 4.08 -23.87
C TYR A 70 2.24 4.43 -22.72
N ILE A 71 1.35 3.52 -22.29
CA ILE A 71 0.41 3.76 -21.19
C ILE A 71 0.71 2.82 -20.02
N ILE A 72 0.60 1.52 -20.22
CA ILE A 72 0.63 0.54 -19.12
C ILE A 72 2.02 0.47 -18.47
N LEU A 73 3.08 0.22 -19.25
CA LEU A 73 4.44 0.07 -18.68
C LEU A 73 4.94 1.36 -18.00
N PRO A 74 4.78 2.56 -18.60
CA PRO A 74 5.16 3.80 -17.92
C PRO A 74 4.35 4.02 -16.63
N CYS A 75 3.05 3.77 -16.63
CA CYS A 75 2.20 3.91 -15.45
C CYS A 75 2.66 2.96 -14.33
N LEU A 76 2.84 1.67 -14.62
CA LEU A 76 3.33 0.69 -13.64
C LEU A 76 4.71 1.08 -13.11
N GLY A 77 5.60 1.61 -13.95
CA GLY A 77 6.90 2.12 -13.55
C GLY A 77 6.81 3.30 -12.57
N ARG A 78 5.94 4.28 -12.85
CA ARG A 78 5.67 5.42 -11.96
C ARG A 78 5.08 4.98 -10.62
N LEU A 79 4.12 4.06 -10.64
CA LEU A 79 3.50 3.50 -9.44
C LEU A 79 4.49 2.71 -8.60
N PHE A 80 5.31 1.87 -9.22
CA PHE A 80 6.36 1.13 -8.53
C PHE A 80 7.38 2.07 -7.88
N ALA A 81 7.84 3.10 -8.61
CA ALA A 81 8.78 4.08 -8.09
C ALA A 81 8.21 4.85 -6.89
N TRP A 82 6.98 5.37 -7.02
CA TRP A 82 6.30 6.07 -5.94
C TRP A 82 6.10 5.19 -4.70
N SER A 83 5.42 4.04 -4.86
CA SER A 83 5.08 3.16 -3.73
C SER A 83 6.32 2.59 -3.03
N SER A 84 7.39 2.30 -3.77
CA SER A 84 8.65 1.85 -3.19
C SER A 84 9.30 2.93 -2.34
N LEU A 85 9.43 4.16 -2.84
CA LEU A 85 10.02 5.26 -2.08
C LEU A 85 9.15 5.66 -0.88
N TYR A 86 7.82 5.62 -1.04
CA TYR A 86 6.85 5.86 0.02
C TYR A 86 7.07 4.88 1.18
N LEU A 87 7.17 3.58 0.87
CA LEU A 87 7.44 2.53 1.84
C LEU A 87 8.84 2.67 2.47
N TYR A 88 9.87 2.89 1.66
CA TYR A 88 11.25 2.99 2.15
C TYR A 88 11.44 4.17 3.11
N CYS A 89 10.74 5.28 2.88
CA CYS A 89 10.79 6.46 3.74
C CYS A 89 10.35 6.09 5.18
N PHE A 90 9.20 5.43 5.31
CA PHE A 90 8.70 4.97 6.60
C PHE A 90 9.58 3.87 7.21
N ASN A 91 9.96 2.86 6.43
CA ASN A 91 10.73 1.74 6.97
C ASN A 91 12.11 2.16 7.48
N TRP A 92 12.77 3.12 6.84
CA TRP A 92 14.01 3.67 7.39
C TRP A 92 13.79 4.45 8.68
N ALA A 93 12.80 5.36 8.71
CA ALA A 93 12.47 6.11 9.93
C ALA A 93 12.14 5.15 11.10
N ASN A 94 11.28 4.17 10.86
CA ASN A 94 10.86 3.18 11.85
C ASN A 94 12.04 2.34 12.38
N GLN A 95 12.94 1.88 11.50
CA GLN A 95 14.10 1.10 11.94
C GLN A 95 15.15 1.94 12.68
N ILE A 96 15.34 3.20 12.28
CA ILE A 96 16.29 4.12 12.95
C ILE A 96 15.84 4.40 14.39
N LEU A 97 14.53 4.56 14.60
CA LEU A 97 13.96 4.94 15.91
C LEU A 97 13.54 3.72 16.75
N GLY A 98 13.36 2.56 16.12
CA GLY A 98 12.91 1.30 16.74
C GLY A 98 13.98 0.20 16.82
N VAL A 99 15.27 0.54 16.87
CA VAL A 99 16.38 -0.45 16.79
C VAL A 99 16.25 -1.59 17.81
N GLU A 100 16.01 -1.27 19.08
CA GLU A 100 15.96 -2.30 20.13
C GLU A 100 14.70 -3.17 20.04
N GLU A 101 13.57 -2.60 19.61
CA GLU A 101 12.36 -3.36 19.32
C GLU A 101 12.59 -4.34 18.16
N ASP A 102 13.21 -3.86 17.09
CA ASP A 102 13.49 -4.71 15.93
C ASP A 102 14.55 -5.76 16.24
N ARG A 103 15.50 -5.50 17.15
CA ARG A 103 16.45 -6.51 17.62
C ARG A 103 15.75 -7.68 18.29
N ALA A 104 14.70 -7.41 19.07
CA ALA A 104 13.91 -8.45 19.73
C ALA A 104 12.98 -9.18 18.74
N ASN A 105 12.29 -8.44 17.86
CA ASN A 105 11.16 -8.97 17.10
C ASN A 105 11.45 -9.27 15.63
N LYS A 106 12.40 -8.56 15.02
CA LYS A 106 12.69 -8.58 13.58
C LYS A 106 14.21 -8.57 13.33
N PRO A 107 14.96 -9.55 13.87
CA PRO A 107 16.43 -9.54 13.89
C PRO A 107 17.07 -9.61 12.49
N ASP A 108 16.30 -9.97 11.46
CA ASP A 108 16.74 -9.98 10.07
C ASP A 108 16.67 -8.60 9.37
N ARG A 109 16.05 -7.58 9.99
CA ARG A 109 16.02 -6.20 9.46
C ARG A 109 17.45 -5.64 9.32
N PRO A 110 17.70 -4.74 8.35
CA PRO A 110 19.04 -4.23 8.03
C PRO A 110 19.88 -3.75 9.22
N ILE A 111 19.31 -2.96 10.15
CA ILE A 111 20.05 -2.43 11.29
C ILE A 111 20.34 -3.53 12.34
N PRO A 112 19.34 -4.28 12.87
CA PRO A 112 19.61 -5.38 13.80
C PRO A 112 20.55 -6.47 13.27
N ALA A 113 20.44 -6.79 11.98
CA ALA A 113 21.27 -7.80 11.33
C ALA A 113 22.72 -7.34 11.08
N GLY A 114 23.06 -6.09 11.41
CA GLY A 114 24.38 -5.51 11.18
C GLY A 114 24.71 -5.27 9.70
N LEU A 115 23.72 -5.28 8.81
CA LEU A 115 23.91 -4.99 7.38
C LEU A 115 24.12 -3.50 7.14
N VAL A 116 23.54 -2.64 7.98
CA VAL A 116 23.61 -1.19 7.86
C VAL A 116 23.82 -0.57 9.24
N SER A 117 24.78 0.33 9.37
CA SER A 117 24.97 1.13 10.59
C SER A 117 23.86 2.18 10.74
N ILE A 118 23.62 2.68 11.96
CA ILE A 118 22.62 3.74 12.20
C ILE A 118 22.90 4.98 11.34
N GLU A 119 24.16 5.41 11.23
CA GLU A 119 24.54 6.55 10.38
C GLU A 119 24.33 6.24 8.88
N GLY A 120 24.60 5.01 8.45
CA GLY A 120 24.31 4.55 7.09
C GLY A 120 22.81 4.50 6.79
N ALA A 121 21.98 4.20 7.79
CA ALA A 121 20.53 4.22 7.68
C ALA A 121 19.99 5.65 7.59
N LYS A 122 20.50 6.58 8.41
CA LYS A 122 20.16 8.02 8.35
C LYS A 122 20.49 8.62 6.98
N LEU A 123 21.65 8.29 6.42
CA LEU A 123 22.01 8.74 5.07
C LEU A 123 21.00 8.24 4.03
N ARG A 124 20.66 6.95 4.07
CA ARG A 124 19.66 6.35 3.15
C ARG A 124 18.27 6.97 3.34
N PHE A 125 17.85 7.21 4.58
CA PHE A 125 16.60 7.92 4.87
C PHE A 125 16.57 9.30 4.20
N SER A 126 17.61 10.11 4.39
CA SER A 126 17.70 11.45 3.78
C SER A 126 17.66 11.38 2.25
N MET A 127 18.37 10.43 1.65
CA MET A 127 18.35 10.22 0.20
C MET A 127 16.95 9.81 -0.28
N VAL A 128 16.29 8.87 0.40
CA VAL A 128 14.95 8.42 0.06
C VAL A 128 13.92 9.54 0.21
N ALA A 129 14.01 10.38 1.25
CA ALA A 129 13.13 11.52 1.44
C ALA A 129 13.26 12.55 0.31
N ILE A 130 14.50 12.87 -0.11
CA ILE A 130 14.75 13.76 -1.25
C ILE A 130 14.23 13.14 -2.54
N LEU A 131 14.51 11.85 -2.78
CA LEU A 131 14.04 11.14 -3.96
C LEU A 131 12.51 11.06 -4.00
N LEU A 132 11.85 10.87 -2.86
CA LEU A 132 10.39 10.85 -2.79
C LEU A 132 9.78 12.18 -3.24
N LEU A 133 10.38 13.32 -2.87
CA LEU A 133 9.95 14.65 -3.34
C LEU A 133 10.16 14.81 -4.85
N ILE A 134 11.34 14.44 -5.36
CA ILE A 134 11.68 14.57 -6.78
C ILE A 134 10.80 13.65 -7.63
N VAL A 135 10.70 12.37 -7.26
CA VAL A 135 9.86 11.40 -7.97
C VAL A 135 8.40 11.78 -7.84
N GLY A 136 7.94 12.19 -6.66
CA GLY A 136 6.59 12.71 -6.45
C GLY A 136 6.24 13.83 -7.43
N TYR A 137 7.13 14.81 -7.58
CA TYR A 137 6.97 15.87 -8.59
C TYR A 137 6.88 15.32 -10.02
N ILE A 138 7.80 14.41 -10.39
CA ILE A 138 7.85 13.84 -11.74
C ILE A 138 6.59 13.05 -12.08
N VAL A 139 6.04 12.28 -11.14
CA VAL A 139 4.93 11.35 -11.41
C VAL A 139 3.55 11.96 -11.17
N ALA A 140 3.44 12.98 -10.32
CA ALA A 140 2.16 13.51 -9.85
C ALA A 140 2.18 15.04 -9.57
N GLY A 141 3.24 15.75 -9.95
CA GLY A 141 3.31 17.21 -9.86
C GLY A 141 3.35 17.78 -8.44
N TRP A 142 3.14 19.09 -8.31
CA TRP A 142 3.16 19.80 -7.02
C TRP A 142 1.99 19.44 -6.10
N GLY A 143 0.82 19.18 -6.69
CA GLY A 143 -0.41 18.84 -5.97
C GLY A 143 -0.29 17.46 -5.32
N PRO A 144 -0.83 16.38 -5.89
CA PRO A 144 -0.80 15.08 -5.23
C PRO A 144 0.63 14.58 -4.95
N GLY A 145 1.59 14.82 -5.85
CA GLY A 145 2.97 14.34 -5.70
C GLY A 145 3.76 14.95 -4.53
N VAL A 146 4.17 16.22 -4.69
CA VAL A 146 5.04 16.89 -3.69
C VAL A 146 4.31 17.11 -2.37
N PHE A 147 3.07 17.61 -2.39
CA PHE A 147 2.30 17.77 -1.16
C PHE A 147 2.08 16.43 -0.46
N GLY A 148 1.82 15.36 -1.22
CA GLY A 148 1.72 14.01 -0.69
C GLY A 148 3.00 13.53 0.00
N ALA A 149 4.16 13.76 -0.61
CA ALA A 149 5.46 13.44 -0.01
C ALA A 149 5.73 14.22 1.28
N VAL A 150 5.41 15.52 1.31
CA VAL A 150 5.57 16.38 2.50
C VAL A 150 4.65 15.93 3.62
N LEU A 151 3.36 15.71 3.33
CA LEU A 151 2.41 15.20 4.32
C LEU A 151 2.83 13.84 4.86
N TRP A 152 3.40 12.97 4.02
CA TRP A 152 3.89 11.68 4.47
C TRP A 152 5.04 11.84 5.48
N GLY A 153 6.01 12.72 5.20
CA GLY A 153 7.07 13.05 6.14
C GLY A 153 6.54 13.59 7.48
N ILE A 154 5.52 14.45 7.44
CA ILE A 154 4.85 14.97 8.65
C ILE A 154 4.17 13.84 9.43
N LEU A 155 3.42 12.97 8.76
CA LEU A 155 2.76 11.83 9.39
C LEU A 155 3.77 10.87 10.04
N ILE A 156 4.88 10.58 9.37
CA ILE A 156 5.97 9.78 9.94
C ILE A 156 6.54 10.46 11.20
N ALA A 157 6.77 11.76 11.17
CA ALA A 157 7.27 12.50 12.32
C ALA A 157 6.27 12.47 13.49
N LEU A 158 4.97 12.64 13.24
CA LEU A 158 3.92 12.51 14.25
C LEU A 158 3.85 11.09 14.83
N TYR A 159 4.02 10.08 13.98
CA TYR A 159 4.03 8.67 14.36
C TYR A 159 5.18 8.33 15.30
N GLU A 160 6.40 8.63 14.87
CA GLU A 160 7.63 8.21 15.56
C GLU A 160 8.04 9.17 16.68
N LEU A 161 7.95 10.49 16.45
CA LEU A 161 8.39 11.52 17.41
C LEU A 161 7.25 12.11 18.22
N GLY A 162 6.04 12.18 17.65
CA GLY A 162 4.85 12.72 18.30
C GLY A 162 4.14 11.74 19.25
N GLY A 163 4.66 10.52 19.40
CA GLY A 163 4.15 9.51 20.33
C GLY A 163 2.84 8.84 19.88
N TRP A 164 2.38 9.04 18.65
CA TRP A 164 1.16 8.41 18.14
C TRP A 164 1.29 6.88 18.10
N SER A 165 2.50 6.33 17.89
CA SER A 165 2.77 4.90 17.95
C SER A 165 2.43 4.24 19.30
N ARG A 166 2.36 5.02 20.39
CA ARG A 166 2.01 4.54 21.74
C ARG A 166 0.52 4.63 22.06
N ASN A 167 -0.26 5.35 21.25
CA ASN A 167 -1.70 5.48 21.42
C ASN A 167 -2.42 4.57 20.42
N PRO A 168 -3.29 3.64 20.84
CA PRO A 168 -3.90 2.65 19.94
C PRO A 168 -4.75 3.30 18.83
N PHE A 169 -5.43 4.42 19.13
CA PHE A 169 -6.25 5.12 18.15
C PHE A 169 -5.40 5.89 17.14
N LEU A 170 -4.38 6.62 17.62
CA LEU A 170 -3.52 7.43 16.75
C LEU A 170 -2.60 6.56 15.89
N LYS A 171 -2.11 5.43 16.41
CA LYS A 171 -1.37 4.42 15.63
C LYS A 171 -2.20 3.94 14.44
N ASN A 172 -3.46 3.57 14.69
CA ASN A 172 -4.33 3.08 13.62
C ASN A 172 -4.71 4.20 12.65
N LEU A 173 -5.01 5.40 13.15
CA LEU A 173 -5.29 6.57 12.33
C LEU A 173 -4.11 6.94 11.43
N PHE A 174 -2.86 6.82 11.91
CA PHE A 174 -1.67 7.02 11.08
C PHE A 174 -1.66 6.09 9.86
N VAL A 175 -1.97 4.80 10.05
CA VAL A 175 -2.05 3.85 8.93
C VAL A 175 -3.23 4.18 8.01
N GLY A 176 -4.35 4.65 8.57
CA GLY A 176 -5.47 5.26 7.84
C GLY A 176 -5.05 6.37 6.89
N LEU A 177 -4.48 7.43 7.46
CA LEU A 177 -4.03 8.60 6.74
C LEU A 177 -2.93 8.26 5.74
N GLY A 178 -2.03 7.33 6.08
CA GLY A 178 -1.02 6.81 5.15
C GLY A 178 -1.64 6.09 3.96
N GLY A 179 -2.58 5.17 4.20
CA GLY A 179 -3.29 4.46 3.12
C GLY A 179 -4.08 5.40 2.21
N TRP A 180 -4.77 6.39 2.78
CA TRP A 180 -5.43 7.46 2.02
C TRP A 180 -4.44 8.25 1.16
N LEU A 181 -3.35 8.72 1.76
CA LEU A 181 -2.37 9.55 1.07
C LEU A 181 -1.66 8.78 -0.04
N MET A 182 -1.33 7.51 0.20
CA MET A 182 -0.76 6.62 -0.81
C MET A 182 -1.73 6.44 -1.98
N THR A 183 -2.99 6.09 -1.71
CA THR A 183 -4.01 5.86 -2.74
C THR A 183 -4.37 7.12 -3.52
N ALA A 184 -4.36 8.29 -2.88
CA ALA A 184 -4.54 9.59 -3.52
C ALA A 184 -3.52 9.84 -4.64
N VAL A 185 -2.24 9.57 -4.38
CA VAL A 185 -1.19 9.76 -5.38
C VAL A 185 -1.24 8.67 -6.44
N VAL A 186 -1.48 7.41 -6.06
CA VAL A 186 -1.66 6.30 -7.04
C VAL A 186 -2.81 6.60 -8.00
N TYR A 187 -3.94 7.10 -7.49
CA TYR A 187 -5.07 7.55 -8.31
C TYR A 187 -4.64 8.66 -9.27
N SER A 188 -3.94 9.69 -8.79
CA SER A 188 -3.47 10.78 -9.64
C SER A 188 -2.57 10.29 -10.79
N ILE A 189 -1.72 9.30 -10.53
CA ILE A 189 -0.84 8.69 -11.55
C ILE A 189 -1.65 7.90 -12.58
N LEU A 190 -2.73 7.24 -12.16
CA LEU A 190 -3.61 6.46 -13.03
C LEU A 190 -4.44 7.34 -13.97
N VAL A 191 -4.97 8.47 -13.46
CA VAL A 191 -5.81 9.37 -14.26
C VAL A 191 -5.02 10.42 -15.03
N ALA A 192 -3.73 10.63 -14.71
CA ALA A 192 -2.88 11.55 -15.46
C ALA A 192 -2.70 11.17 -16.94
N ASP A 193 -2.86 9.89 -17.30
CA ASP A 193 -2.80 9.41 -18.68
C ASP A 193 -4.15 9.55 -19.43
N ASP A 194 -5.15 10.20 -18.83
CA ASP A 194 -6.51 10.38 -19.36
C ASP A 194 -6.81 11.82 -19.84
N VAL A 195 -5.78 12.56 -20.26
CA VAL A 195 -5.98 13.89 -20.85
C VAL A 195 -6.61 13.75 -22.23
N VAL A 196 -7.94 13.73 -22.27
CA VAL A 196 -8.74 13.94 -23.47
C VAL A 196 -9.29 15.38 -23.38
N ASP A 197 -9.04 16.17 -24.42
CA ASP A 197 -9.53 17.54 -24.61
C ASP A 197 -9.06 18.63 -23.63
N GLY A 198 -7.95 18.40 -22.91
CA GLY A 198 -7.32 19.46 -22.11
C GLY A 198 -8.09 19.91 -20.87
N GLU A 199 -9.24 19.29 -20.57
CA GLU A 199 -9.97 19.49 -19.33
C GLU A 199 -9.43 18.55 -18.24
N TYR A 200 -8.69 19.13 -17.30
CA TYR A 200 -8.31 18.43 -16.07
C TYR A 200 -9.57 18.17 -15.24
N ARG A 201 -10.12 16.95 -15.29
CA ARG A 201 -11.18 16.55 -14.36
C ARG A 201 -10.62 16.58 -12.95
N SER A 202 -11.23 17.42 -12.11
CA SER A 202 -10.85 17.56 -10.70
C SER A 202 -10.78 16.17 -10.04
N PRO A 203 -9.63 15.78 -9.47
CA PRO A 203 -9.51 14.59 -8.64
C PRO A 203 -10.46 14.58 -7.43
N GLY A 204 -11.13 15.70 -7.13
CA GLY A 204 -11.88 15.96 -5.91
C GLY A 204 -12.90 14.88 -5.56
N ASP A 205 -13.85 14.58 -6.44
CA ASP A 205 -15.00 13.72 -6.09
C ASP A 205 -14.58 12.29 -5.75
N TRP A 206 -13.62 11.73 -6.50
CA TRP A 206 -13.06 10.41 -6.22
C TRP A 206 -12.24 10.40 -4.93
N MET A 207 -11.38 11.41 -4.75
CA MET A 207 -10.53 11.56 -3.57
C MET A 207 -11.35 11.65 -2.28
N HIS A 208 -12.51 12.30 -2.30
CA HIS A 208 -13.37 12.45 -1.14
C HIS A 208 -14.03 11.12 -0.74
N LEU A 209 -14.60 10.37 -1.69
CA LEU A 209 -15.30 9.12 -1.39
C LEU A 209 -14.33 7.95 -1.15
N TRP A 210 -13.48 7.62 -2.12
CA TRP A 210 -12.55 6.50 -2.00
C TRP A 210 -11.43 6.75 -1.00
N GLY A 211 -10.92 7.98 -0.95
CA GLY A 211 -9.86 8.32 -0.01
C GLY A 211 -10.28 8.17 1.45
N LEU A 212 -11.46 8.68 1.81
CA LEU A 212 -12.04 8.47 3.14
C LEU A 212 -12.30 6.98 3.41
N THR A 213 -12.78 6.26 2.41
CA THR A 213 -13.08 4.83 2.50
C THR A 213 -11.84 4.00 2.80
N PHE A 214 -10.72 4.27 2.14
CA PHE A 214 -9.43 3.64 2.45
C PHE A 214 -8.90 4.07 3.83
N CYS A 215 -9.05 5.35 4.19
CA CYS A 215 -8.66 5.83 5.53
C CYS A 215 -9.39 5.05 6.63
N LEU A 216 -10.71 4.90 6.49
CA LEU A 216 -11.55 4.15 7.42
C LEU A 216 -11.21 2.66 7.41
N PHE A 217 -11.01 2.06 6.23
CA PHE A 217 -10.59 0.67 6.10
C PHE A 217 -9.34 0.38 6.92
N HIS A 218 -8.28 1.17 6.72
CA HIS A 218 -7.02 0.95 7.41
C HIS A 218 -7.15 1.27 8.90
N SER A 219 -7.71 2.43 9.26
CA SER A 219 -7.85 2.85 10.67
C SER A 219 -8.68 1.89 11.51
N SER A 220 -9.63 1.18 10.89
CA SER A 220 -10.58 0.33 11.60
C SER A 220 -10.28 -1.16 11.54
N LEU A 221 -9.30 -1.60 10.75
CA LEU A 221 -8.96 -3.02 10.60
C LEU A 221 -7.48 -3.34 10.81
N ILE A 222 -6.59 -2.34 10.79
CA ILE A 222 -5.15 -2.56 10.90
C ILE A 222 -4.75 -3.21 12.24
N HIS A 223 -5.52 -2.98 13.30
CA HIS A 223 -5.28 -3.58 14.62
C HIS A 223 -5.40 -5.11 14.63
N MET A 224 -5.89 -5.74 13.56
CA MET A 224 -5.81 -7.20 13.39
C MET A 224 -4.38 -7.71 13.50
N GLN A 225 -3.37 -6.91 13.11
CA GLN A 225 -1.97 -7.27 13.26
C GLN A 225 -1.53 -7.36 14.72
N ASP A 226 -2.17 -6.59 15.61
CA ASP A 226 -1.76 -6.49 17.02
C ASP A 226 -2.13 -7.76 17.81
N LEU A 227 -3.05 -8.60 17.29
CA LEU A 227 -3.47 -9.85 17.94
C LEU A 227 -2.34 -10.89 18.04
N ARG A 228 -1.36 -10.87 17.12
CA ARG A 228 -0.17 -11.75 17.20
C ARG A 228 0.96 -11.16 18.03
N ASP A 229 0.86 -9.89 18.41
CA ASP A 229 1.96 -9.14 19.01
C ASP A 229 1.63 -8.70 20.47
N VAL A 230 0.56 -9.26 21.08
CA VAL A 230 0.06 -8.85 22.41
C VAL A 230 1.12 -8.91 23.51
N ASP A 231 1.78 -10.04 23.69
CA ASP A 231 2.76 -10.23 24.78
C ASP A 231 3.99 -9.32 24.57
N VAL A 232 4.39 -9.15 23.31
CA VAL A 232 5.52 -8.33 22.90
C VAL A 232 5.22 -6.85 23.12
N ASP A 233 4.04 -6.40 22.69
CA ASP A 233 3.59 -5.02 22.88
C ASP A 233 3.40 -4.71 24.37
N ALA A 234 2.86 -5.64 25.15
CA ALA A 234 2.72 -5.49 26.60
C ALA A 234 4.08 -5.35 27.29
N ALA A 235 5.07 -6.19 26.93
CA ALA A 235 6.44 -6.10 27.45
C ALA A 235 7.14 -4.79 27.06
N ALA A 236 6.80 -4.22 25.91
CA ALA A 236 7.27 -2.92 25.45
C ALA A 236 6.50 -1.72 26.05
N GLY A 237 5.51 -1.98 26.93
CA GLY A 237 4.69 -0.94 27.55
C GLY A 237 3.71 -0.24 26.59
N ARG A 238 3.35 -0.90 25.48
CA ARG A 238 2.37 -0.40 24.51
C ARG A 238 0.95 -0.76 24.92
N ILE A 239 0.01 0.09 24.52
CA ILE A 239 -1.42 -0.17 24.64
C ILE A 239 -1.97 -0.36 23.23
N THR A 240 -2.36 -1.59 22.89
CA THR A 240 -3.05 -1.95 21.65
C THR A 240 -4.50 -2.35 21.94
N PHE A 241 -5.36 -2.47 20.92
CA PHE A 241 -6.75 -2.87 21.15
C PHE A 241 -6.92 -4.24 21.82
N PRO A 242 -6.15 -5.29 21.46
CA PRO A 242 -6.19 -6.55 22.20
C PRO A 242 -5.82 -6.41 23.69
N ILE A 243 -4.89 -5.50 24.03
CA ILE A 243 -4.50 -5.22 25.43
C ILE A 243 -5.59 -4.41 26.15
N LEU A 244 -6.18 -3.41 25.47
CA LEU A 244 -7.17 -2.50 26.04
C LEU A 244 -8.55 -3.15 26.23
N LEU A 245 -9.01 -3.92 25.24
CA LEU A 245 -10.37 -4.47 25.16
C LEU A 245 -10.42 -5.96 25.49
N GLY A 246 -9.29 -6.65 25.46
CA GLY A 246 -9.19 -8.10 25.56
C GLY A 246 -9.43 -8.82 24.22
N ASP A 247 -8.81 -9.99 24.07
CA ASP A 247 -8.82 -10.80 22.84
C ASP A 247 -10.22 -11.01 22.24
N THR A 248 -11.17 -11.47 23.06
CA THR A 248 -12.49 -11.87 22.55
C THR A 248 -13.29 -10.67 22.05
N LEU A 249 -13.32 -9.57 22.79
CA LEU A 249 -14.05 -8.37 22.38
C LEU A 249 -13.42 -7.75 21.14
N THR A 250 -12.08 -7.67 21.08
CA THR A 250 -11.37 -7.17 19.90
C THR A 250 -11.75 -7.95 18.65
N ARG A 251 -11.73 -9.29 18.69
CA ARG A 251 -12.05 -10.12 17.52
C ARG A 251 -13.49 -9.91 17.03
N TRP A 252 -14.46 -9.90 17.93
CA TRP A 252 -15.88 -9.68 17.55
C TRP A 252 -16.12 -8.28 16.97
N LEU A 253 -15.51 -7.24 17.54
CA LEU A 253 -15.58 -5.90 16.97
C LEU A 253 -14.92 -5.85 15.59
N THR A 254 -13.77 -6.49 15.40
CA THR A 254 -13.11 -6.59 14.08
C THR A 254 -14.01 -7.27 13.06
N VAL A 255 -14.73 -8.34 13.42
CA VAL A 255 -15.67 -9.01 12.50
C VAL A 255 -16.79 -8.06 12.07
N LEU A 256 -17.41 -7.37 13.03
CA LEU A 256 -18.47 -6.41 12.75
C LEU A 256 -17.97 -5.30 11.80
N VAL A 257 -16.82 -4.72 12.12
CA VAL A 257 -16.20 -3.66 11.33
C VAL A 257 -15.79 -4.16 9.94
N LEU A 258 -15.27 -5.37 9.83
CA LEU A 258 -14.86 -5.96 8.55
C LEU A 258 -16.05 -6.04 7.58
N PHE A 259 -17.21 -6.49 8.03
CA PHE A 259 -18.41 -6.53 7.19
C PHE A 259 -18.97 -5.14 6.90
N ALA A 260 -18.94 -4.22 7.88
CA ALA A 260 -19.36 -2.83 7.65
C ALA A 260 -18.49 -2.13 6.59
N ILE A 261 -17.17 -2.30 6.66
CA ILE A 261 -16.22 -1.79 5.68
C ILE A 261 -16.40 -2.49 4.32
N SER A 262 -16.70 -3.80 4.29
CA SER A 262 -17.01 -4.51 3.05
C SER A 262 -18.23 -3.94 2.34
N TYR A 263 -19.29 -3.66 3.09
CA TYR A 263 -20.48 -3.01 2.57
C TYR A 263 -20.18 -1.60 2.08
N MET A 264 -19.43 -0.80 2.86
CA MET A 264 -19.06 0.57 2.51
C MET A 264 -18.23 0.62 1.22
N MET A 265 -17.26 -0.27 1.04
CA MET A 265 -16.46 -0.36 -0.19
C MET A 265 -17.34 -0.64 -1.42
N ALA A 266 -18.23 -1.64 -1.34
CA ALA A 266 -19.16 -1.97 -2.41
C ALA A 266 -20.15 -0.83 -2.71
N PHE A 267 -20.63 -0.14 -1.66
CA PHE A 267 -21.50 1.02 -1.80
C PHE A 267 -20.78 2.16 -2.54
N VAL A 268 -19.56 2.50 -2.12
CA VAL A 268 -18.76 3.58 -2.74
C VAL A 268 -18.43 3.26 -4.19
N GLY A 269 -18.11 2.00 -4.53
CA GLY A 269 -17.91 1.59 -5.92
C GLY A 269 -19.15 1.75 -6.78
N LYS A 270 -20.33 1.37 -6.27
CA LYS A 270 -21.61 1.58 -6.95
C LYS A 270 -21.95 3.05 -7.13
N GLU A 271 -21.83 3.86 -6.08
CA GLU A 271 -22.09 5.30 -6.14
C GLU A 271 -21.15 6.01 -7.12
N SER A 272 -19.87 5.60 -7.18
CA SER A 272 -18.90 6.14 -8.15
C SER A 272 -19.34 5.92 -9.60
N LEU A 273 -20.05 4.81 -9.87
CA LEU A 273 -20.50 4.44 -11.21
C LEU A 273 -21.91 4.97 -11.52
N ILE A 274 -22.83 4.94 -10.55
CA ILE A 274 -24.17 5.55 -10.67
C ILE A 274 -24.04 7.06 -10.86
N GLY A 275 -23.18 7.73 -10.09
CA GLY A 275 -22.87 9.16 -10.27
C GLY A 275 -22.27 9.48 -11.64
N ALA A 276 -21.73 8.48 -12.34
CA ALA A 276 -21.28 8.59 -13.73
C ALA A 276 -22.31 8.15 -14.77
N GLY A 277 -23.52 7.75 -14.36
CA GLY A 277 -24.58 7.27 -15.25
C GLY A 277 -24.36 5.86 -15.80
N LEU A 278 -23.49 5.08 -15.15
CA LEU A 278 -23.05 3.76 -15.61
C LEU A 278 -23.61 2.65 -14.73
N THR A 279 -23.84 1.49 -15.34
CA THR A 279 -24.12 0.26 -14.60
C THR A 279 -22.81 -0.41 -14.16
N MET A 280 -22.85 -1.13 -13.05
CA MET A 280 -21.73 -1.95 -12.60
C MET A 280 -21.30 -2.96 -13.69
N PRO A 281 -20.03 -2.97 -14.11
CA PRO A 281 -19.51 -4.05 -14.94
C PRO A 281 -19.70 -5.41 -14.27
N PHE A 282 -19.98 -6.45 -15.05
CA PHE A 282 -20.23 -7.79 -14.52
C PHE A 282 -19.05 -8.31 -13.67
N GLU A 283 -17.84 -8.03 -14.11
CA GLU A 283 -16.61 -8.44 -13.43
C GLU A 283 -16.43 -7.72 -12.09
N ALA A 284 -16.83 -6.44 -12.00
CA ALA A 284 -16.78 -5.70 -10.75
C ALA A 284 -17.74 -6.33 -9.72
N VAL A 285 -18.92 -6.79 -10.16
CA VAL A 285 -19.86 -7.56 -9.32
C VAL A 285 -19.26 -8.89 -8.86
N ILE A 286 -18.54 -9.61 -9.72
CA ILE A 286 -17.81 -10.83 -9.32
C ILE A 286 -16.79 -10.51 -8.22
N ILE A 287 -16.01 -9.43 -8.38
CA ILE A 287 -15.03 -9.02 -7.39
C ILE A 287 -15.69 -8.63 -6.06
N GLU A 288 -16.87 -7.98 -6.06
CA GLU A 288 -17.64 -7.71 -4.83
C GLU A 288 -17.98 -8.99 -4.07
N TRP A 289 -18.53 -10.00 -4.75
CA TRP A 289 -18.88 -11.28 -4.13
C TRP A 289 -17.66 -12.02 -3.63
N PHE A 290 -16.57 -12.00 -4.39
CA PHE A 290 -15.29 -12.58 -3.98
C PHE A 290 -14.72 -11.87 -2.74
N SER A 291 -14.79 -10.54 -2.71
CA SER A 291 -14.44 -9.69 -1.58
C SER A 291 -15.23 -10.08 -0.32
N LEU A 292 -16.56 -10.23 -0.43
CA LEU A 292 -17.42 -10.62 0.68
C LEU A 292 -17.08 -12.04 1.18
N ALA A 293 -16.84 -12.98 0.27
CA ALA A 293 -16.42 -14.33 0.62
C ALA A 293 -15.06 -14.34 1.34
N TRP A 294 -14.11 -13.49 0.90
CA TRP A 294 -12.80 -13.34 1.53
C TRP A 294 -12.89 -12.71 2.92
N ALA A 295 -13.75 -11.70 3.08
CA ALA A 295 -14.07 -11.09 4.37
C ALA A 295 -14.69 -12.13 5.33
N ALA A 296 -15.64 -12.92 4.86
CA ALA A 296 -16.24 -14.01 5.66
C ALA A 296 -15.20 -15.07 6.05
N GLY A 297 -14.34 -15.50 5.14
CA GLY A 297 -13.23 -16.40 5.44
C GLY A 297 -12.26 -15.84 6.47
N THR A 298 -11.93 -14.54 6.36
CA THR A 298 -11.08 -13.83 7.33
C THR A 298 -11.74 -13.76 8.70
N ALA A 299 -13.04 -13.44 8.77
CA ALA A 299 -13.82 -13.41 10.01
C ALA A 299 -13.88 -14.78 10.68
N LEU A 300 -14.16 -15.84 9.92
CA LEU A 300 -14.18 -17.22 10.43
C LEU A 300 -12.82 -17.60 11.00
N ARG A 301 -11.73 -17.31 10.28
CA ARG A 301 -10.38 -17.57 10.76
C ARG A 301 -10.07 -16.80 12.04
N LEU A 302 -10.43 -15.52 12.09
CA LEU A 302 -10.20 -14.65 13.23
C LEU A 302 -10.87 -15.18 14.51
N LEU A 303 -12.06 -15.78 14.39
CA LEU A 303 -12.79 -16.32 15.54
C LEU A 303 -12.35 -17.75 15.90
N ALA A 304 -12.09 -18.60 14.91
CA ALA A 304 -11.82 -20.02 15.10
C ALA A 304 -10.37 -20.35 15.44
N TYR A 305 -9.40 -19.59 14.91
CA TYR A 305 -7.97 -19.90 15.05
C TYR A 305 -7.22 -18.78 15.79
N ARG A 306 -7.07 -18.93 17.11
CA ARG A 306 -6.53 -17.90 18.02
C ARG A 306 -5.10 -18.14 18.50
N THR A 307 -4.26 -18.74 17.67
CA THR A 307 -2.82 -18.89 17.99
C THR A 307 -2.02 -17.79 17.28
N LEU A 308 -0.87 -17.40 17.85
CA LEU A 308 0.00 -16.36 17.28
C LEU A 308 0.30 -16.57 15.78
N GLN A 309 0.60 -17.82 15.39
CA GLN A 309 0.82 -18.18 13.99
C GLN A 309 -0.42 -17.99 13.12
N ASN A 310 -1.61 -18.34 13.63
CA ASN A 310 -2.85 -18.17 12.89
C ASN A 310 -3.28 -16.71 12.81
N ASP A 311 -3.02 -15.90 13.83
CA ASP A 311 -3.24 -14.45 13.80
C ASP A 311 -2.30 -13.78 12.81
N HIS A 312 -1.04 -14.21 12.74
CA HIS A 312 -0.11 -13.78 11.71
C HIS A 312 -0.64 -14.07 10.30
N VAL A 313 -1.15 -15.28 10.04
CA VAL A 313 -1.74 -15.63 8.74
C VAL A 313 -3.04 -14.86 8.49
N THR A 314 -3.89 -14.68 9.49
CA THR A 314 -5.16 -13.95 9.36
C THR A 314 -4.93 -12.48 9.03
N TYR A 315 -3.90 -11.86 9.59
CA TYR A 315 -3.47 -10.52 9.19
C TYR A 315 -2.84 -10.50 7.79
N THR A 316 -1.79 -11.30 7.56
CA THR A 316 -1.01 -11.21 6.32
C THR A 316 -1.79 -11.66 5.08
N VAL A 317 -2.56 -12.75 5.19
CA VAL A 317 -3.34 -13.32 4.08
C VAL A 317 -4.78 -12.83 4.12
N GLY A 318 -5.42 -12.83 5.28
CA GLY A 318 -6.81 -12.39 5.41
C GLY A 318 -6.95 -10.89 5.13
N TYR A 319 -6.43 -10.05 6.02
CA TYR A 319 -6.46 -8.59 5.85
C TYR A 319 -5.67 -8.12 4.62
N GLY A 320 -4.42 -8.57 4.44
CA GLY A 320 -3.59 -8.18 3.30
C GLY A 320 -4.19 -8.59 1.94
N GLY A 321 -4.68 -9.83 1.84
CA GLY A 321 -5.38 -10.31 0.65
C GLY A 321 -6.70 -9.57 0.40
N TYR A 322 -7.45 -9.27 1.45
CA TYR A 322 -8.68 -8.49 1.37
C TYR A 322 -8.41 -7.08 0.81
N PHE A 323 -7.39 -6.40 1.33
CA PHE A 323 -6.97 -5.10 0.81
C PHE A 323 -6.58 -5.15 -0.67
N CYS A 324 -5.83 -6.18 -1.07
CA CYS A 324 -5.46 -6.40 -2.46
C CYS A 324 -6.69 -6.56 -3.38
N ILE A 325 -7.72 -7.29 -2.95
CA ILE A 325 -8.98 -7.42 -3.67
C ILE A 325 -9.68 -6.05 -3.79
N GLN A 326 -9.73 -5.27 -2.71
CA GLN A 326 -10.33 -3.93 -2.73
C GLN A 326 -9.61 -2.99 -3.70
N MET A 327 -8.29 -3.10 -3.83
CA MET A 327 -7.55 -2.29 -4.79
C MET A 327 -7.87 -2.64 -6.23
N VAL A 328 -8.00 -3.93 -6.57
CA VAL A 328 -8.47 -4.33 -7.91
C VAL A 328 -9.86 -3.76 -8.18
N TYR A 329 -10.78 -3.93 -7.22
CA TYR A 329 -12.15 -3.40 -7.33
C TYR A 329 -12.17 -1.88 -7.51
N ALA A 330 -11.44 -1.13 -6.69
CA ALA A 330 -11.31 0.31 -6.79
C ALA A 330 -10.74 0.72 -8.16
N GLY A 331 -9.71 0.02 -8.65
CA GLY A 331 -9.15 0.19 -9.98
C GLY A 331 -10.19 0.08 -11.09
N MET A 332 -11.02 -0.97 -11.05
CA MET A 332 -12.10 -1.17 -12.00
C MET A 332 -13.13 -0.04 -11.93
N CYS A 333 -13.54 0.38 -10.72
CA CYS A 333 -14.45 1.50 -10.53
C CYS A 333 -13.87 2.82 -11.06
N ILE A 334 -12.59 3.11 -10.80
CA ILE A 334 -11.87 4.28 -11.35
C ILE A 334 -11.94 4.28 -12.87
N SER A 335 -11.53 3.18 -13.50
CA SER A 335 -11.52 3.08 -14.95
C SER A 335 -12.92 3.24 -15.53
N ALA A 336 -13.92 2.59 -14.94
CA ALA A 336 -15.27 2.70 -15.43
C ALA A 336 -15.84 4.11 -15.22
N SER A 337 -15.61 4.81 -14.11
CA SER A 337 -16.13 6.17 -13.91
C SER A 337 -15.44 7.24 -14.76
N THR A 338 -14.15 7.06 -15.06
CA THR A 338 -13.30 8.09 -15.65
C THR A 338 -13.14 7.90 -17.16
N TRP A 339 -12.87 6.67 -17.63
CA TRP A 339 -12.53 6.36 -19.03
C TRP A 339 -13.72 5.99 -19.92
N SER A 340 -14.90 5.74 -19.35
CA SER A 340 -16.11 5.41 -20.14
C SER A 340 -16.89 6.64 -20.63
N ARG A 341 -16.50 7.85 -20.22
CA ARG A 341 -17.19 9.10 -20.60
C ARG A 341 -16.72 9.68 -21.94
N ILE A 342 -16.41 8.83 -22.91
CA ILE A 342 -16.02 9.22 -24.29
C ILE A 342 -16.88 8.43 -25.27
#